data_AF-A0A4P7SSA3-F1
#
_entry.id   AF-A0A4P7SSA3-F1
#
_cell.length_a   1.000
_cell.length_b   1.000
_cell.length_c   1.000
_cell.angle_alpha   90.00
_cell.angle_beta   90.00
_cell.angle_gamma   90.00
#
_symmetry.space_group_name_H-M   'P 1'
#
loop_
_entity.id
_entity.type
_entity.pdbx_description
1 polymer ?
#
loop_
_entity_poly.entity_id
_entity_poly.type
_entity_poly.pdbx_seq_one_letter_code
_entity_poly.pdbx_strand_id
1 'polypeptide(L)'
;MPAPSWTRRRERSVWREWEIELVEGTGRLLKAADKLLAADSHRPAELPSKLARALGPRYPHGPAPAPRPTWRGPASDALLFYLHEQVEALKAQDPGGREDAPDAVHQLRVAARRMRSVPATFGKLLDTGTAKPLRTELQWLAGTVGQARDTEVMRTRLTEMISAEPPALLLGPVAQQIEEHLGAIYRDARAEGLAALEDGRYFRLLDSLDSFLAEPPLTARARNEAPRTVGRLVTSERRRLKKAVHALDTGPVTAQTDAALHEVRKSAKRLRYAAEAAEPLFGRQATRLAGGAEKIHEIWAIIRTAW
;
A
#
# COMPACT_ATOMS: atom_id res chain seq x y z
N MET A 1 17.81 31.06 -31.54
CA MET A 1 16.98 30.31 -30.56
C MET A 1 16.05 31.30 -29.88
N PRO A 2 14.72 31.13 -29.92
CA PRO A 2 13.83 32.07 -29.24
C PRO A 2 13.83 31.79 -27.73
N ALA A 3 13.82 32.87 -26.94
CA ALA A 3 13.84 32.85 -25.48
C ALA A 3 12.60 32.16 -24.88
N PRO A 4 12.70 31.54 -23.68
CA PRO A 4 11.55 30.92 -23.04
C PRO A 4 10.55 31.99 -22.58
N SER A 5 9.33 31.94 -23.10
CA SER A 5 8.25 32.87 -22.82
C SER A 5 7.59 32.59 -21.46
N TRP A 6 8.25 33.01 -20.38
CA TRP A 6 7.70 32.94 -19.02
C TRP A 6 6.60 33.98 -18.73
N THR A 7 6.33 34.89 -19.66
CA THR A 7 5.27 35.90 -19.55
C THR A 7 4.01 35.46 -20.30
N ARG A 8 3.43 34.31 -19.93
CA ARG A 8 2.02 34.05 -20.24
C ARG A 8 1.18 34.92 -19.30
N ARG A 9 0.36 35.80 -19.88
CA ARG A 9 -0.54 36.73 -19.16
C ARG A 9 -1.27 35.94 -18.06
N ARG A 10 -1.12 36.32 -16.79
CA ARG A 10 -1.88 35.71 -15.68
C ARG A 10 -3.36 36.00 -15.94
N GLU A 11 -4.10 35.00 -16.40
CA GLU A 11 -5.55 35.08 -16.50
C GLU A 11 -6.13 35.10 -15.08
N ARG A 12 -6.80 36.19 -14.74
CA ARG A 12 -7.55 36.28 -13.48
C ARG A 12 -8.89 35.61 -13.70
N SER A 13 -9.13 34.50 -12.99
CA SER A 13 -10.45 33.89 -12.87
C SER A 13 -11.12 34.40 -11.58
N VAL A 14 -12.43 34.62 -11.64
CA VAL A 14 -13.27 34.96 -10.48
C VAL A 14 -14.40 33.94 -10.42
N TRP A 15 -14.66 33.39 -9.25
CA TRP A 15 -15.75 32.45 -9.00
C TRP A 15 -16.36 32.71 -7.63
N ARG A 16 -17.53 32.15 -7.41
CA ARG A 16 -18.22 32.15 -6.13
C ARG A 16 -18.67 30.73 -5.84
N GLU A 17 -18.30 30.21 -4.69
CA GLU A 17 -18.66 28.87 -4.24
C GLU A 17 -18.97 28.88 -2.76
N TRP A 18 -19.74 27.88 -2.33
CA TRP A 18 -20.02 27.61 -0.93
C TRP A 18 -19.32 26.30 -0.57
N GLU A 19 -18.54 26.31 0.51
CA GLU A 19 -17.90 25.11 1.04
C GLU A 19 -18.58 24.75 2.36
N ILE A 20 -19.03 23.50 2.45
CA ILE A 20 -19.64 22.95 3.66
C ILE A 20 -18.72 21.87 4.19
N GLU A 21 -18.16 22.11 5.38
CA GLU A 21 -17.28 21.18 6.05
C GLU A 21 -18.02 20.46 7.18
N LEU A 22 -17.82 19.14 7.26
CA LEU A 22 -18.38 18.32 8.33
C LEU A 22 -17.42 18.31 9.51
N VAL A 23 -17.73 19.09 10.55
CA VAL A 23 -16.93 19.12 11.79
C VAL A 23 -17.25 17.91 12.68
N GLU A 24 -18.54 17.60 12.85
CA GLU A 24 -19.02 16.47 13.66
C GLU A 24 -20.18 15.73 12.97
N GLY A 25 -20.31 14.44 13.26
CA GLY A 25 -21.40 13.60 12.73
C GLY A 25 -20.96 12.68 11.59
N THR A 26 -21.90 12.29 10.73
CA THR A 26 -21.63 11.34 9.64
C THR A 26 -21.84 12.00 8.28
N GLY A 27 -21.23 11.44 7.23
CA GLY A 27 -21.40 11.90 5.84
C GLY A 27 -22.86 11.88 5.33
N ARG A 28 -23.82 11.35 6.10
CA ARG A 28 -25.25 11.52 5.81
C ARG A 28 -25.68 13.00 5.91
N LEU A 29 -25.06 13.78 6.79
CA LEU A 29 -25.33 15.22 6.91
C LEU A 29 -24.91 15.97 5.64
N LEU A 30 -23.72 15.66 5.09
CA LEU A 30 -23.29 16.21 3.80
C LEU A 30 -24.25 15.82 2.66
N LYS A 31 -24.69 14.56 2.60
CA LYS A 31 -25.70 14.13 1.61
C LYS A 31 -27.04 14.84 1.78
N ALA A 32 -27.43 15.20 3.00
CA ALA A 32 -28.63 15.98 3.24
C ALA A 32 -28.46 17.44 2.82
N ALA A 33 -27.29 18.03 3.10
CA ALA A 33 -26.92 19.37 2.64
C ALA A 33 -26.90 19.45 1.10
N ASP A 34 -26.34 18.45 0.42
CA ASP A 34 -26.35 18.36 -1.05
C ASP A 34 -27.78 18.41 -1.60
N LYS A 35 -28.70 17.66 -0.99
CA LYS A 35 -30.12 17.65 -1.40
C LYS A 35 -30.80 18.99 -1.16
N LEU A 36 -30.53 19.63 -0.02
CA LEU A 36 -31.09 20.93 0.33
C LEU A 36 -30.61 22.00 -0.66
N LEU A 37 -29.29 22.08 -0.89
CA LEU A 37 -28.68 23.01 -1.83
C LEU A 37 -29.17 22.79 -3.28
N ALA A 38 -29.32 21.52 -3.69
CA ALA A 38 -29.85 21.19 -5.00
C ALA A 38 -31.30 21.66 -5.19
N ALA A 39 -32.11 21.69 -4.13
CA ALA A 39 -33.48 22.22 -4.19
C ALA A 39 -33.50 23.72 -4.49
N ASP A 40 -32.47 24.46 -4.05
CA ASP A 40 -32.27 25.89 -4.32
C ASP A 40 -31.45 26.15 -5.60
N SER A 41 -31.37 25.18 -6.51
CA SER A 41 -30.63 25.27 -7.79
C SER A 41 -29.11 25.45 -7.67
N HIS A 42 -28.53 25.24 -6.49
CA HIS A 42 -27.08 25.13 -6.36
C HIS A 42 -26.61 23.79 -6.94
N ARG A 43 -25.43 23.80 -7.57
CA ARG A 43 -24.83 22.62 -8.19
C ARG A 43 -23.49 22.31 -7.53
N PRO A 44 -23.13 21.02 -7.40
CA PRO A 44 -21.78 20.63 -7.03
C PRO A 44 -20.76 21.32 -7.93
N ALA A 45 -19.62 21.73 -7.36
CA ALA A 45 -18.55 22.32 -8.15
C ALA A 45 -18.05 21.32 -9.22
N GLU A 46 -17.86 21.80 -10.44
CA GLU A 46 -17.36 20.98 -11.56
C GLU A 46 -15.92 20.49 -11.32
N LEU A 47 -15.16 21.25 -10.54
CA LEU A 47 -13.78 20.94 -10.18
C LEU A 47 -13.71 20.57 -8.70
N PRO A 48 -12.86 19.60 -8.33
CA PRO A 48 -12.82 19.04 -6.99
C PRO A 48 -12.18 19.98 -5.95
N SER A 49 -11.49 21.04 -6.38
CA SER A 49 -10.83 21.98 -5.47
C SER A 49 -10.54 23.34 -6.11
N LYS A 50 -10.30 24.34 -5.25
CA LYS A 50 -9.77 25.65 -5.66
C LYS A 50 -8.43 25.54 -6.40
N LEU A 51 -7.59 24.58 -6.01
CA LEU A 51 -6.33 24.29 -6.69
C LEU A 51 -6.57 23.79 -8.12
N ALA A 52 -7.54 22.89 -8.31
CA ALA A 52 -7.91 22.41 -9.64
C ALA A 52 -8.37 23.56 -10.54
N ARG A 53 -9.18 24.45 -9.99
CA ARG A 53 -9.62 25.67 -10.68
C ARG A 53 -8.47 26.62 -11.00
N ALA A 54 -7.52 26.81 -10.07
CA ALA A 54 -6.36 27.68 -10.25
C ALA A 54 -5.37 27.12 -11.30
N LEU A 55 -5.19 25.80 -11.35
CA LEU A 55 -4.34 25.14 -12.33
C LEU A 55 -5.00 25.04 -13.71
N GLY A 56 -6.34 25.04 -13.78
CA GLY A 56 -7.09 25.07 -15.03
C GLY A 56 -6.67 23.92 -15.95
N PRO A 57 -6.26 24.19 -17.21
CA PRO A 57 -5.76 23.14 -18.12
C PRO A 57 -4.50 22.41 -17.65
N ARG A 58 -3.80 22.94 -16.64
CA ARG A 58 -2.63 22.29 -16.01
C ARG A 58 -3.03 21.39 -14.84
N TYR A 59 -4.29 21.43 -14.42
CA TYR A 59 -4.76 20.47 -13.43
C TYR A 59 -4.69 19.09 -14.07
N PRO A 60 -3.93 18.14 -13.50
CA PRO A 60 -3.86 16.81 -14.07
C PRO A 60 -5.27 16.23 -14.10
N HIS A 61 -5.67 15.71 -15.25
CA HIS A 61 -6.85 14.85 -15.29
C HIS A 61 -6.59 13.72 -14.31
N GLY A 62 -7.49 13.52 -13.35
CA GLY A 62 -7.36 12.45 -12.37
C GLY A 62 -7.12 11.11 -13.08
N PRO A 63 -6.41 10.16 -12.44
CA PRO A 63 -6.15 8.87 -13.05
C PRO A 63 -7.47 8.27 -13.56
N ALA A 64 -7.40 7.57 -14.69
CA ALA A 64 -8.56 6.90 -15.25
C ALA A 64 -9.26 6.09 -14.14
N PRO A 65 -10.61 6.10 -14.07
CA PRO A 65 -11.30 5.40 -13.01
C PRO A 65 -10.92 3.92 -13.04
N ALA A 66 -10.71 3.34 -11.86
CA ALA A 66 -10.35 1.94 -11.74
C ALA A 66 -11.34 1.06 -12.52
N PRO A 67 -10.88 0.16 -13.39
CA PRO A 67 -11.77 -0.73 -14.11
C PRO A 67 -12.51 -1.62 -13.09
N ARG A 68 -13.81 -1.82 -13.28
CA ARG A 68 -14.58 -2.72 -12.40
C ARG A 68 -14.45 -4.15 -12.92
N PRO A 69 -13.85 -5.07 -12.16
CA PRO A 69 -13.71 -6.45 -12.62
C PRO A 69 -15.10 -7.07 -12.81
N THR A 70 -15.33 -7.66 -13.97
CA THR A 70 -16.56 -8.39 -14.27
C THR A 70 -16.22 -9.80 -14.73
N TRP A 71 -17.18 -10.73 -14.57
CA TRP A 71 -17.00 -12.11 -14.99
C TRP A 71 -16.72 -12.26 -16.49
N ARG A 72 -17.25 -11.33 -17.31
CA ARG A 72 -17.04 -11.29 -18.77
C ARG A 72 -15.91 -10.36 -19.19
N GLY A 73 -15.26 -9.68 -18.24
CA GLY A 73 -14.19 -8.73 -18.49
C GLY A 73 -12.83 -9.40 -18.69
N PRO A 74 -11.83 -8.63 -19.13
CA PRO A 74 -10.44 -9.07 -19.23
C PRO A 74 -9.81 -9.27 -17.85
N ALA A 75 -8.85 -10.19 -17.76
CA ALA A 75 -8.11 -10.49 -16.53
C ALA A 75 -7.31 -9.29 -15.98
N SER A 76 -6.98 -8.33 -16.84
CA SER A 76 -6.37 -7.06 -16.46
C SER A 76 -7.21 -6.27 -15.46
N ASP A 77 -8.54 -6.35 -15.53
CA ASP A 77 -9.41 -5.51 -14.70
C ASP A 77 -9.22 -5.83 -13.21
N ALA A 78 -9.12 -7.11 -12.84
CA ALA A 78 -8.86 -7.52 -11.46
C ALA A 78 -7.50 -7.01 -10.94
N LEU A 79 -6.48 -7.06 -11.80
CA LEU A 79 -5.14 -6.56 -11.50
C LEU A 79 -5.13 -5.04 -11.32
N LEU A 80 -5.71 -4.31 -12.27
CA LEU A 80 -5.72 -2.85 -12.27
C LEU A 80 -6.61 -2.30 -11.16
N PHE A 81 -7.78 -2.91 -10.93
CA PHE A 81 -8.63 -2.59 -9.80
C PHE A 81 -7.87 -2.65 -8.48
N TYR A 82 -7.19 -3.78 -8.22
CA TYR A 82 -6.41 -3.95 -7.01
C TYR A 82 -5.25 -2.95 -6.90
N LEU A 83 -4.54 -2.66 -8.00
CA LEU A 83 -3.47 -1.67 -8.00
C LEU A 83 -3.98 -0.26 -7.72
N HIS A 84 -5.11 0.14 -8.31
CA HIS A 84 -5.77 1.40 -8.00
C HIS A 84 -6.07 1.51 -6.51
N GLU A 85 -6.68 0.48 -5.91
CA GLU A 85 -6.97 0.49 -4.47
C GLU A 85 -5.71 0.68 -3.62
N GLN A 86 -4.57 0.08 -4.01
CA GLN A 86 -3.33 0.24 -3.25
C GLN A 86 -2.66 1.60 -3.47
N VAL A 87 -2.77 2.20 -4.67
CA VAL A 87 -2.28 3.55 -4.92
C VAL A 87 -3.11 4.56 -4.13
N GLU A 88 -4.43 4.43 -4.15
CA GLU A 88 -5.32 5.28 -3.35
C GLU A 88 -5.09 5.09 -1.85
N ALA A 89 -4.91 3.85 -1.38
CA ALA A 89 -4.56 3.59 0.02
C ALA A 89 -3.22 4.23 0.41
N LEU A 90 -2.21 4.20 -0.48
CA LEU A 90 -0.94 4.89 -0.23
C LEU A 90 -1.14 6.41 -0.12
N LYS A 91 -1.85 7.02 -1.08
CA LYS A 91 -2.13 8.46 -1.12
C LYS A 91 -2.96 8.92 0.08
N ALA A 92 -3.95 8.13 0.49
CA ALA A 92 -4.80 8.44 1.64
C ALA A 92 -4.04 8.42 2.98
N GLN A 93 -2.97 7.63 3.09
CA GLN A 93 -2.17 7.51 4.31
C GLN A 93 -0.98 8.48 4.34
N ASP A 94 -0.66 9.14 3.22
CA ASP A 94 0.45 10.10 3.14
C ASP A 94 0.32 11.25 4.16
N PRO A 95 -0.82 11.97 4.26
CA PRO A 95 -0.97 13.05 5.24
C PRO A 95 -0.77 12.56 6.68
N GLY A 96 -1.38 11.42 7.03
CA GLY A 96 -1.21 10.80 8.33
C GLY A 96 0.24 10.38 8.61
N GLY A 97 0.96 9.89 7.61
CA GLY A 97 2.38 9.56 7.73
C GLY A 97 3.25 10.79 8.04
N ARG A 98 2.89 11.96 7.49
CA ARG A 98 3.57 13.23 7.80
C ARG A 98 3.26 13.70 9.21
N GLU A 99 2.00 13.61 9.62
CA GLU A 99 1.49 14.09 10.92
C GLU A 99 1.73 13.13 12.09
N ASP A 100 2.32 11.95 11.87
CA ASP A 100 2.38 10.86 12.85
C ASP A 100 1.04 10.28 13.29
N ALA A 101 0.04 10.31 12.41
CA ALA A 101 -1.23 9.71 12.74
C ALA A 101 -1.03 8.20 13.06
N PRO A 102 -1.68 7.69 14.13
CA PRO A 102 -1.56 6.29 14.51
C PRO A 102 -1.79 5.34 13.33
N ASP A 103 -0.88 4.36 13.17
CA ASP A 103 -0.91 3.33 12.13
C ASP A 103 -0.74 3.81 10.68
N ALA A 104 -0.67 5.12 10.40
CA ALA A 104 -0.61 5.64 9.02
C ALA A 104 0.62 5.15 8.25
N VAL A 105 1.81 5.22 8.88
CA VAL A 105 3.06 4.69 8.31
C VAL A 105 2.95 3.18 8.07
N HIS A 106 2.31 2.43 8.97
CA HIS A 106 2.11 1.00 8.79
C HIS A 106 1.24 0.72 7.56
N GLN A 107 0.10 1.42 7.42
CA GLN A 107 -0.80 1.25 6.29
C GLN A 107 -0.15 1.68 4.96
N LEU A 108 0.62 2.76 4.95
CA LEU A 108 1.42 3.18 3.80
C LEU A 108 2.39 2.06 3.37
N ARG A 109 3.11 1.46 4.32
CA ARG A 109 3.99 0.30 4.05
C ARG A 109 3.21 -0.92 3.57
N VAL A 110 2.02 -1.17 4.10
CA VAL A 110 1.15 -2.26 3.66
C VAL A 110 0.77 -2.07 2.19
N ALA A 111 0.31 -0.89 1.81
CA ALA A 111 -0.04 -0.53 0.43
C ALA A 111 1.16 -0.69 -0.51
N ALA A 112 2.33 -0.12 -0.17
CA ALA A 112 3.56 -0.26 -0.94
C ALA A 112 3.99 -1.73 -1.10
N ARG A 113 3.90 -2.53 -0.03
CA ARG A 113 4.23 -3.96 -0.06
C ARG A 113 3.25 -4.77 -0.92
N ARG A 114 1.95 -4.46 -0.87
CA ARG A 114 0.93 -5.08 -1.71
C ARG A 114 1.21 -4.81 -3.19
N MET A 115 1.46 -3.56 -3.57
CA MET A 115 1.86 -3.19 -4.94
C MET A 115 3.13 -3.92 -5.40
N ARG A 116 4.16 -4.00 -4.57
CA ARG A 116 5.42 -4.73 -4.92
C ARG A 116 5.23 -6.22 -5.17
N SER A 117 4.18 -6.80 -4.59
CA SER A 117 3.87 -8.22 -4.72
C SER A 117 3.11 -8.55 -6.00
N VAL A 118 2.42 -7.56 -6.58
CA VAL A 118 1.57 -7.75 -7.75
C VAL A 118 2.31 -8.38 -8.93
N PRO A 119 3.52 -7.92 -9.34
CA PRO A 119 4.23 -8.55 -10.44
C PRO A 119 4.67 -10.00 -10.15
N ALA A 120 4.81 -10.39 -8.89
CA ALA A 120 5.14 -11.77 -8.54
C ALA A 120 3.96 -12.73 -8.78
N THR A 121 2.73 -12.24 -8.63
CA THR A 121 1.49 -13.01 -8.81
C THR A 121 0.93 -12.87 -10.22
N PHE A 122 0.88 -11.65 -10.74
CA PHE A 122 0.26 -11.28 -12.01
C PHE A 122 1.28 -10.97 -13.12
N GLY A 123 2.56 -11.32 -12.93
CA GLY A 123 3.61 -11.11 -13.94
C GLY A 123 3.38 -11.83 -15.27
N LYS A 124 2.41 -12.74 -15.38
CA LYS A 124 1.99 -13.28 -16.69
C LYS A 124 1.09 -12.33 -17.47
N LEU A 125 0.45 -11.37 -16.80
CA LEU A 125 -0.42 -10.35 -17.36
C LEU A 125 0.32 -9.04 -17.63
N LEU A 126 1.48 -8.84 -17.01
CA LEU A 126 2.33 -7.65 -17.15
C LEU A 126 3.61 -7.99 -17.90
N ASP A 127 4.11 -7.06 -18.71
CA ASP A 127 5.52 -7.07 -19.09
C ASP A 127 6.34 -6.76 -17.83
N THR A 128 7.03 -7.78 -17.31
CA THR A 128 7.72 -7.68 -16.02
C THR A 128 9.00 -6.86 -16.08
N GLY A 129 9.53 -6.60 -17.28
CA GLY A 129 10.71 -5.74 -17.47
C GLY A 129 10.44 -4.30 -17.03
N THR A 130 9.27 -3.77 -17.36
CA THR A 130 8.84 -2.40 -17.05
C THR A 130 8.40 -2.22 -15.60
N ALA A 131 7.97 -3.29 -14.92
CA ALA A 131 7.56 -3.25 -13.51
C ALA A 131 8.73 -3.28 -12.50
N LYS A 132 9.96 -3.61 -12.93
CA LYS A 132 11.11 -3.75 -12.02
C LYS A 132 11.54 -2.42 -11.36
N PRO A 133 11.70 -1.31 -12.09
CA PRO A 133 12.06 -0.01 -11.49
C PRO A 133 11.04 0.42 -10.42
N LEU A 134 9.74 0.29 -10.73
CA LEU A 134 8.67 0.63 -9.80
C LEU A 134 8.74 -0.17 -8.49
N ARG A 135 9.08 -1.46 -8.57
CA ARG A 135 9.26 -2.30 -7.37
C ARG A 135 10.43 -1.86 -6.50
N THR A 136 11.50 -1.33 -7.10
CA THR A 136 12.67 -0.78 -6.39
C THR A 136 12.28 0.49 -5.65
N GLU A 137 11.55 1.39 -6.32
CA GLU A 137 11.12 2.65 -5.70
C GLU A 137 10.12 2.41 -4.55
N LEU A 138 9.16 1.51 -4.73
CA LEU A 138 8.27 1.09 -3.64
C LEU A 138 9.03 0.39 -2.50
N GLN A 139 10.15 -0.28 -2.79
CA GLN A 139 10.99 -0.92 -1.77
C GLN A 139 11.72 0.13 -0.94
N TRP A 140 12.31 1.12 -1.61
CA TRP A 140 12.95 2.25 -0.98
C TRP A 140 11.96 2.97 -0.06
N LEU A 141 10.79 3.40 -0.59
CA LEU A 141 9.78 4.11 0.19
C LEU A 141 9.38 3.32 1.46
N ALA A 142 8.97 2.06 1.30
CA ALA A 142 8.52 1.24 2.43
C ALA A 142 9.63 0.90 3.43
N GLY A 143 10.89 0.95 2.99
CA GLY A 143 12.07 0.76 3.82
C GLY A 143 12.39 2.00 4.64
N THR A 144 12.44 3.17 4.01
CA THR A 144 12.80 4.45 4.63
C THR A 144 11.73 4.90 5.64
N VAL A 145 10.47 4.99 5.22
CA VAL A 145 9.37 5.39 6.14
C VAL A 145 9.14 4.36 7.25
N GLY A 146 9.63 3.13 7.06
CA GLY A 146 9.42 2.04 7.99
C GLY A 146 10.39 1.94 9.15
N GLN A 147 11.56 2.58 9.05
CA GLN A 147 12.60 2.46 10.06
C GLN A 147 12.11 2.90 11.44
N ALA A 148 11.42 4.04 11.52
CA ALA A 148 10.88 4.54 12.78
C ALA A 148 9.96 3.51 13.46
N ARG A 149 9.03 2.92 12.69
CA ARG A 149 8.11 1.90 13.23
C ARG A 149 8.81 0.60 13.60
N ASP A 150 9.83 0.19 12.86
CA ASP A 150 10.61 -1.01 13.18
C ASP A 150 11.39 -0.80 14.50
N THR A 151 11.92 0.42 14.73
CA THR A 151 12.54 0.81 16.00
C THR A 151 11.55 0.84 17.16
N GLU A 152 10.32 1.36 16.96
CA GLU A 152 9.28 1.31 18.00
C GLU A 152 8.92 -0.11 18.41
N VAL A 153 8.73 -1.01 17.45
CA VAL A 153 8.41 -2.42 17.74
C VAL A 153 9.56 -3.09 18.48
N MET A 154 10.81 -2.80 18.10
CA MET A 154 11.99 -3.29 18.80
C MET A 154 12.06 -2.74 20.23
N ARG A 155 11.79 -1.45 20.42
CA ARG A 155 11.76 -0.78 21.73
C ARG A 155 10.74 -1.45 22.63
N THR A 156 9.48 -1.58 22.19
CA THR A 156 8.43 -2.27 22.95
C THR A 156 8.84 -3.68 23.36
N ARG A 157 9.35 -4.49 22.43
CA ARG A 157 9.78 -5.86 22.73
C ARG A 157 10.91 -5.92 23.76
N LEU A 158 11.93 -5.09 23.61
CA LEU A 158 13.05 -5.08 24.55
C LEU A 158 12.61 -4.61 25.93
N THR A 159 11.75 -3.61 26.02
CA THR A 159 11.15 -3.17 27.29
C THR A 159 10.34 -4.29 27.95
N GLU A 160 9.53 -5.02 27.18
CA GLU A 160 8.77 -6.18 27.69
C GLU A 160 9.70 -7.29 28.20
N MET A 161 10.76 -7.62 27.45
CA MET A 161 11.75 -8.62 27.86
C MET A 161 12.46 -8.22 29.16
N ILE A 162 12.91 -6.97 29.29
CA ILE A 162 13.57 -6.46 30.50
C ILE A 162 12.62 -6.49 31.70
N SER A 163 11.36 -6.14 31.48
CA SER A 163 10.35 -6.12 32.56
C SER A 163 10.00 -7.52 33.06
N ALA A 164 10.24 -8.56 32.26
CA ALA A 164 10.02 -9.95 32.63
C ALA A 164 11.21 -10.55 33.41
N GLU A 165 12.38 -9.91 33.41
CA GLU A 165 13.57 -10.41 34.11
C GLU A 165 13.54 -10.11 35.61
N PRO A 166 14.07 -11.02 36.46
CA PRO A 166 14.26 -10.76 37.89
C PRO A 166 15.13 -9.50 38.13
N PRO A 167 14.76 -8.61 39.08
CA PRO A 167 15.53 -7.41 39.37
C PRO A 167 17.00 -7.66 39.72
N ALA A 168 17.32 -8.81 40.30
CA ALA A 168 18.68 -9.22 40.63
C ALA A 168 19.60 -9.43 39.40
N LEU A 169 19.01 -9.66 38.21
CA LEU A 169 19.73 -9.82 36.95
C LEU A 169 19.87 -8.49 36.18
N LEU A 170 19.18 -7.45 36.61
CA LEU A 170 19.22 -6.12 35.99
C LEU A 170 20.34 -5.28 36.60
N LEU A 171 21.52 -5.32 35.98
CA LEU A 171 22.69 -4.56 36.42
C LEU A 171 22.67 -3.13 35.84
N GLY A 172 22.37 -2.15 36.67
CA GLY A 172 22.38 -0.72 36.30
C GLY A 172 21.14 -0.27 35.53
N PRO A 173 21.18 0.92 34.89
CA PRO A 173 20.00 1.55 34.29
C PRO A 173 19.72 1.02 32.86
N VAL A 174 19.73 -0.30 32.66
CA VAL A 174 19.62 -0.95 31.34
C VAL A 174 18.37 -0.50 30.57
N ALA A 175 17.22 -0.41 31.26
CA ALA A 175 15.97 0.05 30.65
C ALA A 175 16.07 1.49 30.13
N GLN A 176 16.68 2.39 30.91
CA GLN A 176 16.88 3.78 30.52
C GLN A 176 17.85 3.89 29.34
N GLN A 177 18.96 3.15 29.36
CA GLN A 177 19.94 3.17 28.27
C GLN A 177 19.32 2.70 26.94
N ILE A 178 18.50 1.65 26.97
CA ILE A 178 17.79 1.16 25.79
C ILE A 178 16.75 2.18 25.30
N GLU A 179 16.02 2.80 26.22
CA GLU A 179 15.05 3.85 25.88
C GLU A 179 15.73 5.06 25.22
N GLU A 180 16.84 5.55 25.80
CA GLU A 180 17.59 6.69 25.25
C GLU A 180 18.18 6.37 23.87
N HIS A 181 18.80 5.19 23.73
CA HIS A 181 19.42 4.77 22.48
C HIS A 181 18.40 4.56 21.36
N LEU A 182 17.35 3.77 21.61
CA LEU A 182 16.32 3.50 20.61
C LEU A 182 15.43 4.73 20.35
N GLY A 183 15.23 5.58 21.34
CA GLY A 183 14.54 6.86 21.19
C GLY A 183 15.29 7.81 20.25
N ALA A 184 16.63 7.84 20.30
CA ALA A 184 17.44 8.60 19.35
C ALA A 184 17.31 8.04 17.92
N ILE A 185 17.49 6.73 17.74
CA ILE A 185 17.32 6.06 16.45
C ILE A 185 15.92 6.30 15.88
N TYR A 186 14.89 6.25 16.72
CA TYR A 186 13.52 6.54 16.31
C TYR A 186 13.36 7.94 15.73
N ARG A 187 13.86 8.97 16.44
CA ARG A 187 13.76 10.37 15.99
C ARG A 187 14.48 10.58 14.65
N ASP A 188 15.67 10.03 14.50
CA ASP A 188 16.45 10.15 13.26
C ASP A 188 15.75 9.44 12.10
N ALA A 189 15.30 8.20 12.33
CA ALA A 189 14.55 7.43 11.35
C ALA A 189 13.22 8.10 10.96
N ARG A 190 12.59 8.80 11.90
CA ARG A 190 11.37 9.56 11.64
C ARG A 190 11.64 10.79 10.77
N ALA A 191 12.69 11.53 11.08
CA ALA A 191 13.12 12.67 10.28
C ALA A 191 13.48 12.23 8.85
N GLU A 192 14.20 11.10 8.70
CA GLU A 192 14.50 10.52 7.38
C GLU A 192 13.23 10.10 6.62
N GLY A 193 12.28 9.47 7.32
CA GLY A 193 10.98 9.09 6.76
C GLY A 193 10.19 10.29 6.23
N LEU A 194 10.13 11.39 7.00
CA LEU A 194 9.47 12.63 6.60
C LEU A 194 10.20 13.28 5.41
N ALA A 195 11.52 13.38 5.47
CA ALA A 195 12.33 13.92 4.38
C ALA A 195 12.13 13.13 3.08
N ALA A 196 12.00 11.80 3.16
CA ALA A 196 11.72 10.96 1.99
C ALA A 196 10.34 11.25 1.36
N LEU A 197 9.32 11.56 2.16
CA LEU A 197 8.00 11.98 1.67
C LEU A 197 8.00 13.40 1.10
N GLU A 198 8.98 14.23 1.43
CA GLU A 198 9.16 15.59 0.90
C GLU A 198 10.12 15.63 -0.30
N ASP A 199 10.84 14.55 -0.57
CA ASP A 199 11.84 14.47 -1.62
C ASP A 199 11.22 14.33 -3.03
N GLY A 200 11.88 14.92 -4.03
CA GLY A 200 11.50 14.81 -5.44
C GLY A 200 11.40 13.36 -5.94
N ARG A 201 12.13 12.42 -5.34
CA ARG A 201 12.07 10.98 -5.63
C ARG A 201 10.71 10.39 -5.31
N TYR A 202 10.09 10.78 -4.21
CA TYR A 202 8.76 10.30 -3.85
C TYR A 202 7.70 10.81 -4.82
N PHE A 203 7.74 12.10 -5.19
CA PHE A 203 6.80 12.63 -6.19
C PHE A 203 6.96 11.93 -7.55
N ARG A 204 8.19 11.65 -8.00
CA ARG A 204 8.42 10.84 -9.21
C ARG A 204 7.88 9.42 -9.10
N LEU A 205 7.89 8.81 -7.92
CA LEU A 205 7.25 7.52 -7.69
C LEU A 205 5.72 7.63 -7.84
N LEU A 206 5.08 8.67 -7.29
CA LEU A 206 3.65 8.91 -7.49
C LEU A 206 3.31 9.10 -8.98
N ASP A 207 4.09 9.91 -9.71
CA ASP A 207 3.92 10.10 -11.15
C ASP A 207 4.08 8.78 -11.92
N SER A 208 5.04 7.94 -11.51
CA SER A 208 5.28 6.63 -12.11
C SER A 208 4.13 5.65 -11.85
N LEU A 209 3.53 5.70 -10.66
CA LEU A 209 2.34 4.90 -10.32
C LEU A 209 1.14 5.32 -11.15
N ASP A 210 0.88 6.63 -11.26
CA ASP A 210 -0.22 7.16 -12.05
C ASP A 210 -0.03 6.86 -13.55
N SER A 211 1.19 7.00 -14.06
CA SER A 211 1.53 6.62 -15.44
C SER A 211 1.36 5.12 -15.68
N PHE A 212 1.76 4.28 -14.73
CA PHE A 212 1.60 2.82 -14.82
C PHE A 212 0.12 2.40 -14.85
N LEU A 213 -0.76 3.11 -14.13
CA LEU A 213 -2.19 2.85 -14.14
C LEU A 213 -2.87 3.37 -15.41
N ALA A 214 -2.42 4.51 -15.95
CA ALA A 214 -2.94 5.09 -17.19
C ALA A 214 -2.57 4.26 -18.42
N GLU A 215 -1.32 3.81 -18.52
CA GLU A 215 -0.80 3.02 -19.64
C GLU A 215 -0.12 1.74 -19.14
N PRO A 216 -0.92 0.76 -18.64
CA PRO A 216 -0.36 -0.42 -18.04
C PRO A 216 0.32 -1.30 -19.11
N PRO A 217 1.55 -1.78 -18.85
CA PRO A 217 2.31 -2.60 -19.79
C PRO A 217 1.76 -4.04 -19.81
N LEU A 218 0.59 -4.22 -20.42
CA LEU A 218 -0.15 -5.49 -20.40
C LEU A 218 0.32 -6.44 -21.52
N THR A 219 0.40 -7.72 -21.20
CA THR A 219 0.63 -8.77 -22.21
C THR A 219 -0.69 -9.17 -22.89
N ALA A 220 -0.59 -9.91 -24.00
CA ALA A 220 -1.77 -10.48 -24.67
C ALA A 220 -2.65 -11.33 -23.71
N ARG A 221 -2.04 -11.99 -22.71
CA ARG A 221 -2.79 -12.81 -21.74
C ARG A 221 -3.69 -12.00 -20.82
N ALA A 222 -3.42 -10.70 -20.66
CA ALA A 222 -4.24 -9.81 -19.84
C ALA A 222 -5.65 -9.62 -20.42
N ARG A 223 -5.81 -9.78 -21.75
CA ARG A 223 -7.09 -9.66 -22.45
C ARG A 223 -7.97 -10.91 -22.37
N ASN A 224 -7.44 -12.01 -21.82
CA ASN A 224 -8.21 -13.25 -21.64
C ASN A 224 -9.31 -13.06 -20.59
N GLU A 225 -10.34 -13.90 -20.67
CA GLU A 225 -11.45 -13.96 -19.70
C GLU A 225 -10.93 -14.03 -18.24
N ALA A 226 -11.44 -13.12 -17.40
CA ALA A 226 -10.92 -12.89 -16.06
C ALA A 226 -11.04 -14.11 -15.13
N PRO A 227 -12.22 -14.75 -14.95
CA PRO A 227 -12.36 -15.88 -14.03
C PRO A 227 -11.38 -17.02 -14.30
N ARG A 228 -11.25 -17.47 -15.55
CA ARG A 228 -10.36 -18.57 -15.90
C ARG A 228 -8.90 -18.20 -15.69
N THR A 229 -8.51 -16.98 -16.03
CA THR A 229 -7.13 -16.52 -15.98
C THR A 229 -6.69 -16.24 -14.54
N VAL A 230 -7.46 -15.42 -13.81
CA VAL A 230 -7.18 -15.07 -12.41
C VAL A 230 -7.26 -16.31 -11.52
N GLY A 231 -8.29 -17.16 -11.70
CA GLY A 231 -8.43 -18.40 -10.93
C GLY A 231 -7.24 -19.36 -11.08
N ARG A 232 -6.64 -19.43 -12.28
CA ARG A 232 -5.40 -20.20 -12.52
C ARG A 232 -4.18 -19.61 -11.79
N LEU A 233 -4.04 -18.28 -11.77
CA LEU A 233 -2.96 -17.60 -11.06
C LEU A 233 -3.06 -17.84 -9.54
N VAL A 234 -4.25 -17.67 -8.96
CA VAL A 234 -4.51 -17.95 -7.54
C VAL A 234 -4.24 -19.42 -7.21
N THR A 235 -4.69 -20.35 -8.06
CA THR A 235 -4.44 -21.79 -7.88
C THR A 235 -2.96 -22.13 -7.94
N SER A 236 -2.20 -21.46 -8.82
CA SER A 236 -0.74 -21.61 -8.91
C SER A 236 -0.05 -21.20 -7.61
N GLU A 237 -0.41 -20.05 -7.04
CA GLU A 237 0.18 -19.61 -5.76
C GLU A 237 -0.24 -20.50 -4.59
N ARG A 238 -1.47 -21.04 -4.60
CA ARG A 238 -1.88 -22.05 -3.61
C ARG A 238 -1.03 -23.31 -3.70
N ARG A 239 -0.73 -23.80 -4.91
CA ARG A 239 0.14 -24.97 -5.12
C ARG A 239 1.57 -24.68 -4.66
N ARG A 240 2.09 -23.48 -4.92
CA ARG A 240 3.41 -23.03 -4.43
C ARG A 240 3.49 -23.07 -2.91
N LEU A 241 2.49 -22.52 -2.21
CA LEU A 241 2.43 -22.57 -0.75
C LEU A 241 2.40 -24.01 -0.23
N LYS A 242 1.55 -24.87 -0.80
CA LYS A 242 1.51 -26.29 -0.43
C LYS A 242 2.86 -26.98 -0.59
N LYS A 243 3.58 -26.71 -1.68
CA LYS A 243 4.91 -27.26 -1.93
C LYS A 243 5.93 -26.76 -0.90
N ALA A 244 5.87 -25.47 -0.54
CA ALA A 244 6.76 -24.90 0.46
C ALA A 244 6.52 -25.51 1.86
N VAL A 245 5.25 -25.68 2.25
CA VAL A 245 4.89 -26.35 3.51
C VAL A 245 5.34 -27.81 3.52
N HIS A 246 5.05 -28.55 2.45
CA HIS A 246 5.47 -29.95 2.35
C HIS A 246 6.99 -30.11 2.44
N ALA A 247 7.76 -29.23 1.76
CA ALA A 247 9.21 -29.27 1.83
C ALA A 247 9.77 -28.97 3.22
N LEU A 248 9.07 -28.15 4.02
CA LEU A 248 9.39 -27.90 5.42
C LEU A 248 9.07 -29.14 6.27
N ASP A 249 7.91 -29.75 6.08
CA ASP A 249 7.45 -30.92 6.86
C ASP A 249 8.32 -32.17 6.62
N THR A 250 8.85 -32.34 5.41
CA THR A 250 9.68 -33.51 5.04
C THR A 250 11.19 -33.25 5.11
N GLY A 251 11.60 -32.01 5.40
CA GLY A 251 13.00 -31.61 5.44
C GLY A 251 13.68 -31.96 6.77
N PRO A 252 15.01 -32.17 6.80
CA PRO A 252 15.73 -32.29 8.06
C PRO A 252 15.73 -30.95 8.81
N VAL A 253 15.72 -30.99 10.15
CA VAL A 253 15.84 -29.78 10.99
C VAL A 253 17.30 -29.33 11.01
N THR A 254 17.63 -28.31 10.22
CA THR A 254 18.99 -27.79 10.02
C THR A 254 18.96 -26.28 9.78
N ALA A 255 20.11 -25.65 9.50
CA ALA A 255 20.16 -24.25 9.08
C ALA A 255 19.29 -23.93 7.83
N GLN A 256 18.94 -24.95 7.04
CA GLN A 256 18.02 -24.84 5.91
C GLN A 256 16.55 -24.71 6.33
N THR A 257 16.20 -25.00 7.59
CA THR A 257 14.85 -24.82 8.15
C THR A 257 14.43 -23.36 8.12
N ASP A 258 15.32 -22.42 8.44
CA ASP A 258 15.04 -20.98 8.35
C ASP A 258 14.72 -20.52 6.93
N ALA A 259 15.44 -21.05 5.94
CA ALA A 259 15.18 -20.77 4.54
C ALA A 259 13.82 -21.34 4.09
N ALA A 260 13.48 -22.55 4.54
CA ALA A 260 12.19 -23.17 4.26
C ALA A 260 11.03 -22.40 4.92
N LEU A 261 11.18 -21.99 6.18
CA LEU A 261 10.23 -21.12 6.90
C LEU A 261 10.05 -19.78 6.18
N HIS A 262 11.14 -19.18 5.71
CA HIS A 262 11.09 -17.95 4.93
C HIS A 262 10.29 -18.13 3.63
N GLU A 263 10.49 -19.23 2.90
CA GLU A 263 9.76 -19.52 1.67
C GLU A 263 8.27 -19.83 1.90
N VAL A 264 7.91 -20.49 3.01
CA VAL A 264 6.50 -20.64 3.45
C VAL A 264 5.89 -19.27 3.68
N ARG A 265 6.53 -18.41 4.47
CA ARG A 265 6.04 -17.05 4.78
C ARG A 265 5.85 -16.21 3.52
N LYS A 266 6.84 -16.27 2.61
CA LYS A 266 6.81 -15.56 1.33
C LYS A 266 5.69 -16.08 0.42
N SER A 267 5.50 -17.38 0.35
CA SER A 267 4.44 -18.01 -0.46
C SER A 267 3.04 -17.72 0.11
N ALA A 268 2.90 -17.70 1.45
CA ALA A 268 1.65 -17.34 2.12
C ALA A 268 1.26 -15.88 1.79
N LYS A 269 2.20 -14.94 1.88
CA LYS A 269 1.97 -13.54 1.50
C LYS A 269 1.53 -13.40 0.04
N ARG A 270 2.20 -14.11 -0.88
CA ARG A 270 1.81 -14.08 -2.31
C ARG A 270 0.41 -14.61 -2.54
N LEU A 271 0.05 -15.73 -1.90
CA LEU A 271 -1.30 -16.28 -1.98
C LEU A 271 -2.33 -15.31 -1.40
N ARG A 272 -2.04 -14.66 -0.27
CA ARG A 272 -2.92 -13.66 0.33
C ARG A 272 -3.23 -12.54 -0.67
N TYR A 273 -2.21 -11.91 -1.23
CA TYR A 273 -2.40 -10.80 -2.17
C TYR A 273 -3.03 -11.24 -3.49
N ALA A 274 -2.74 -12.46 -3.96
CA ALA A 274 -3.43 -13.03 -5.12
C ALA A 274 -4.93 -13.20 -4.87
N ALA A 275 -5.29 -13.64 -3.65
CA ALA A 275 -6.68 -13.82 -3.26
C ALA A 275 -7.39 -12.49 -3.03
N GLU A 276 -6.74 -11.50 -2.39
CA GLU A 276 -7.27 -10.13 -2.27
C GLU A 276 -7.62 -9.55 -3.65
N ALA A 277 -6.69 -9.59 -4.61
CA ALA A 277 -6.94 -9.09 -5.97
C ALA A 277 -8.02 -9.87 -6.74
N ALA A 278 -8.35 -11.09 -6.31
CA ALA A 278 -9.36 -11.93 -6.93
C ALA A 278 -10.75 -11.77 -6.25
N GLU A 279 -10.83 -11.06 -5.13
CA GLU A 279 -12.07 -10.85 -4.39
C GLU A 279 -13.22 -10.29 -5.25
N PRO A 280 -13.03 -9.27 -6.10
CA PRO A 280 -14.13 -8.72 -6.89
C PRO A 280 -14.78 -9.74 -7.84
N LEU A 281 -14.07 -10.81 -8.20
CA LEU A 281 -14.57 -11.86 -9.10
C LEU A 281 -15.14 -13.07 -8.35
N PHE A 282 -14.51 -13.49 -7.24
CA PHE A 282 -14.86 -14.73 -6.54
C PHE A 282 -15.46 -14.53 -5.14
N GLY A 283 -15.63 -13.26 -4.73
CA GLY A 283 -16.23 -12.84 -3.47
C GLY A 283 -15.69 -13.62 -2.25
N ARG A 284 -16.62 -14.14 -1.45
CA ARG A 284 -16.33 -14.82 -0.17
C ARG A 284 -15.30 -15.95 -0.28
N GLN A 285 -15.22 -16.64 -1.43
CA GLN A 285 -14.24 -17.71 -1.60
C GLN A 285 -12.81 -17.17 -1.59
N ALA A 286 -12.59 -16.05 -2.28
CA ALA A 286 -11.30 -15.36 -2.30
C ALA A 286 -10.99 -14.71 -0.94
N THR A 287 -11.95 -14.05 -0.30
CA THR A 287 -11.79 -13.48 1.05
C THR A 287 -11.35 -14.54 2.07
N ARG A 288 -12.01 -15.70 2.08
CA ARG A 288 -11.65 -16.82 2.97
C ARG A 288 -10.24 -17.36 2.68
N LEU A 289 -9.85 -17.41 1.41
CA LEU A 289 -8.51 -17.86 1.02
C LEU A 289 -7.43 -16.86 1.47
N ALA A 290 -7.70 -15.56 1.34
CA ALA A 290 -6.82 -14.51 1.85
C ALA A 290 -6.63 -14.62 3.37
N GLY A 291 -7.73 -14.73 4.13
CA GLY A 291 -7.67 -14.91 5.59
C GLY A 291 -6.99 -16.20 6.02
N GLY A 292 -7.15 -17.30 5.27
CA GLY A 292 -6.41 -18.54 5.53
C GLY A 292 -4.91 -18.39 5.32
N ALA A 293 -4.49 -17.68 4.27
CA ALA A 293 -3.07 -17.40 4.02
C ALA A 293 -2.47 -16.43 5.04
N GLU A 294 -3.27 -15.50 5.56
CA GLU A 294 -2.90 -14.60 6.66
C GLU A 294 -2.63 -15.34 7.97
N LYS A 295 -3.55 -16.22 8.40
CA LYS A 295 -3.35 -17.03 9.61
C LYS A 295 -2.08 -17.87 9.56
N ILE A 296 -1.77 -18.45 8.40
CA ILE A 296 -0.49 -19.16 8.21
C ILE A 296 0.67 -18.20 8.46
N HIS A 297 0.65 -17.00 7.90
CA HIS A 297 1.70 -16.01 8.15
C HIS A 297 1.83 -15.65 9.64
N GLU A 298 0.73 -15.44 10.35
CA GLU A 298 0.71 -15.05 11.77
C GLU A 298 1.26 -16.15 12.68
N ILE A 299 0.83 -17.40 12.50
CA ILE A 299 1.32 -18.55 13.29
C ILE A 299 2.84 -18.68 13.18
N TRP A 300 3.39 -18.51 11.97
CA TRP A 300 4.84 -18.57 11.77
C TRP A 300 5.59 -17.31 12.26
N ALA A 301 4.91 -16.18 12.38
CA ALA A 301 5.50 -15.01 13.02
C ALA A 301 5.69 -15.24 14.52
N ILE A 302 4.77 -15.98 15.17
CA ILE A 302 4.82 -16.36 16.58
C ILE A 302 5.92 -17.39 16.85
N ILE A 303 6.06 -18.41 15.98
CA ILE A 303 7.07 -19.47 16.15
C ILE A 303 8.50 -18.88 16.16
N ARG A 304 8.81 -17.87 15.34
CA ARG A 304 10.14 -17.23 15.36
C ARG A 304 10.42 -16.38 16.61
N THR A 305 9.40 -15.99 17.35
CA THR A 305 9.56 -15.26 18.63
C THR A 305 9.68 -16.18 19.84
N ALA A 306 9.37 -17.47 19.69
CA ALA A 306 9.39 -18.46 20.77
C ALA A 306 10.67 -19.34 20.77
N TRP A 307 11.51 -19.20 19.75
CA TRP A 307 12.81 -19.86 19.60
C TRP A 307 13.90 -18.79 19.44
#